data_AF-A0A328B2Q9-F1
#
_entry.id   AF-A0A328B2Q9-F1
#
_cell.length_a   1.000
_cell.length_b   1.000
_cell.length_c   1.000
_cell.angle_alpha   90.00
_cell.angle_beta   90.00
_cell.angle_gamma   90.00
#
_symmetry.space_group_name_H-M   'P 1'
#
loop_
_entity.id
_entity.type
_entity.pdbx_description
1 polymer ?
#
loop_
_entity_poly.entity_id
_entity_poly.type
_entity_poly.pdbx_seq_one_letter_code
_entity_poly.pdbx_strand_id
1 'polypeptide(L)' 'MNGREQQIYEEVSALWRELYGEPPPIRADGGMMLDIIMRSLPDVGYERLRSPHLRTSAMAFPTRSADEGPRA' A
#
# COMPACT_ATOMS: atom_id res chain seq x y z
N MET A 1 -4.01 14.83 16.35
CA MET A 1 -3.69 14.06 15.13
C MET A 1 -2.37 13.36 15.39
N ASN A 2 -2.34 12.04 15.28
CA ASN A 2 -1.16 11.24 15.58
C ASN A 2 -0.10 11.45 14.48
N GLY A 3 1.20 11.46 14.81
CA GLY A 3 2.26 11.64 13.81
C GLY A 3 2.22 10.62 12.66
N ARG A 4 1.75 9.41 12.95
CA ARG A 4 1.48 8.36 11.95
C ARG A 4 0.39 8.74 10.94
N GLU A 5 -0.70 9.35 11.40
CA GLU A 5 -1.82 9.75 10.53
C GLU A 5 -1.39 10.85 9.56
N GLN A 6 -0.58 11.79 10.06
CA GLN A 6 0.00 12.85 9.25
C GLN A 6 0.93 12.28 8.17
N GLN A 7 1.81 11.34 8.55
CA GLN A 7 2.70 10.67 7.61
C GLN A 7 1.91 9.90 6.53
N ILE A 8 0.86 9.15 6.93
CA ILE A 8 -0.01 8.46 5.97
C ILE A 8 -0.66 9.45 5.01
N TYR A 9 -1.18 10.56 5.53
CA TYR A 9 -1.81 11.58 4.69
C TYR A 9 -0.83 12.16 3.65
N GLU A 10 0.42 12.45 4.04
CA GLU A 10 1.45 12.97 3.14
C GLU A 10 1.83 11.99 2.03
N GLU A 11 2.10 10.73 2.39
CA GLU A 11 2.43 9.67 1.42
C GLU A 11 1.32 9.45 0.41
N VAL A 12 0.07 9.38 0.91
CA VAL A 12 -1.09 9.13 0.05
C VAL A 12 -1.40 10.34 -0.82
N SER A 13 -1.17 11.56 -0.31
CA SER A 13 -1.30 12.79 -1.09
C SER A 13 -0.27 12.85 -2.23
N ALA A 14 0.97 12.41 -1.98
CA ALA A 14 1.99 12.30 -3.02
C ALA A 14 1.58 11.25 -4.06
N LEU A 15 1.15 10.07 -3.63
CA LEU A 15 0.66 9.01 -4.50
C LEU A 15 -0.50 9.46 -5.39
N TRP A 16 -1.46 10.20 -4.83
CA TRP A 16 -2.60 10.73 -5.58
C TRP A 16 -2.14 11.64 -6.74
N ARG A 17 -1.19 12.55 -6.48
CA ARG A 17 -0.68 13.46 -7.51
C ARG A 17 0.01 12.72 -8.63
N GLU A 18 0.78 11.68 -8.32
CA GLU A 18 1.44 10.85 -9.34
C GLU A 18 0.43 10.06 -10.19
N LEU A 19 -0.65 9.56 -9.59
CA LEU A 19 -1.64 8.74 -10.31
C LEU A 19 -2.62 9.58 -11.14
N TYR A 20 -3.07 10.73 -10.62
CA TYR A 20 -4.15 11.51 -11.21
C TYR A 20 -3.70 12.86 -11.78
N GLY A 21 -2.49 13.35 -11.47
CA GLY A 21 -2.02 14.67 -11.90
C GLY A 21 -2.74 15.86 -11.24
N GLU A 22 -3.62 15.59 -10.28
CA GLU A 22 -4.49 16.56 -9.62
C GLU A 22 -4.22 16.61 -8.10
N PRO A 23 -4.58 17.70 -7.41
CA PRO A 23 -4.52 17.73 -5.96
C PRO A 23 -5.48 16.71 -5.33
N PRO A 24 -5.13 16.12 -4.18
CA PRO A 24 -6.01 15.20 -3.46
C PRO A 24 -7.29 15.90 -2.97
N PRO A 25 -8.39 15.16 -2.76
CA PRO A 25 -9.66 15.74 -2.33
C PRO A 25 -9.53 16.39 -0.94
N ILE A 26 -9.94 17.65 -0.82
CA ILE A 26 -9.74 18.51 0.36
C ILE A 26 -10.31 17.92 1.67
N ARG A 27 -11.29 17.01 1.60
CA ARG A 27 -11.95 16.39 2.76
C ARG A 27 -11.66 14.90 2.94
N ALA A 28 -10.79 14.33 2.11
CA ALA A 28 -10.45 12.92 2.24
C ALA A 28 -9.30 12.75 3.24
N ASP A 29 -9.49 11.87 4.23
CA ASP A 29 -8.37 11.39 5.03
C ASP A 29 -7.50 10.39 4.23
N GLY A 30 -6.30 10.10 4.73
CA GLY A 30 -5.36 9.21 4.05
C GLY A 30 -5.90 7.80 3.80
N GLY A 31 -6.77 7.28 4.70
CA GLY A 31 -7.36 5.96 4.53
C GLY A 31 -8.40 5.93 3.42
N MET A 32 -9.26 6.95 3.36
CA MET A 32 -10.25 7.11 2.31
C MET A 32 -9.61 7.30 0.94
N MET A 33 -8.53 8.09 0.87
CA MET A 33 -7.79 8.28 -0.38
C MET A 33 -7.18 6.95 -0.88
N LEU A 34 -6.62 6.13 0.01
CA LEU A 34 -6.11 4.81 -0.35
C LEU A 34 -7.21 3.87 -0.86
N ASP A 35 -8.39 3.86 -0.22
CA ASP A 35 -9.51 3.03 -0.67
C ASP A 35 -9.96 3.42 -2.09
N ILE A 36 -10.02 4.72 -2.39
CA ILE A 36 -10.34 5.21 -3.74
C ILE A 36 -9.29 4.76 -4.75
N ILE A 37 -8.00 4.95 -4.43
CA ILE A 37 -6.90 4.52 -5.30
C ILE A 37 -7.02 3.02 -5.58
N MET A 38 -7.12 2.19 -4.55
CA MET A 38 -7.20 0.73 -4.68
C MET A 38 -8.40 0.26 -5.51
N ARG A 39 -9.56 0.93 -5.40
CA ARG A 39 -10.74 0.62 -6.22
C ARG A 39 -10.62 1.05 -7.66
N SER A 40 -9.83 2.08 -7.95
CA SER A 40 -9.64 2.60 -9.32
C SER A 40 -8.62 1.78 -10.12
N LEU A 41 -7.71 1.09 -9.42
CA LEU A 41 -6.75 0.22 -10.07
C LEU A 41 -7.48 -0.96 -10.71
N PRO A 42 -7.08 -1.38 -11.92
CA PRO A 42 -7.61 -2.62 -12.49
C PRO A 42 -7.36 -3.76 -11.51
N ASP A 43 -8.30 -4.71 -11.40
CA ASP A 43 -8.06 -5.97 -10.71
C ASP A 43 -7.04 -6.78 -11.53
N VAL A 44 -5.76 -6.41 -11.40
CA VAL A 44 -4.66 -7.17 -11.93
C VAL A 44 -4.47 -8.32 -10.97
N GLY A 45 -5.28 -9.37 -11.17
CA GLY A 45 -5.04 -10.64 -10.52
C GLY A 45 -3.60 -11.03 -10.83
N TYR A 46 -2.72 -11.00 -9.83
CA TYR A 46 -1.30 -11.28 -10.01
C TYR A 46 -1.19 -12.69 -10.60
N GLU A 47 -0.98 -12.81 -11.93
CA GLU A 47 -1.16 -14.07 -12.64
C GLU A 47 -0.28 -15.19 -12.06
N ARG A 48 0.88 -14.81 -11.53
CA ARG A 48 1.77 -15.75 -10.83
C ARG A 48 1.08 -16.43 -9.65
N LEU A 49 0.27 -15.71 -8.86
CA LEU A 49 -0.49 -16.27 -7.73
C LEU A 49 -1.65 -17.17 -8.18
N ARG A 50 -2.17 -16.98 -9.39
CA ARG A 50 -3.28 -17.78 -9.96
C ARG A 50 -2.78 -18.93 -10.85
N SER A 51 -1.47 -19.09 -11.02
CA SER A 51 -0.91 -20.16 -11.83
C SER A 51 -1.20 -21.52 -11.19
N PRO A 52 -1.77 -22.50 -11.93
CA PRO A 52 -2.00 -23.85 -11.41
C PRO A 52 -0.70 -24.59 -11.06
N HIS A 53 0.44 -24.06 -11.50
CA HIS A 53 1.77 -24.59 -11.20
C HIS A 53 2.44 -23.92 -10.00
N LEU A 54 1.87 -22.83 -9.46
CA LEU A 54 2.42 -22.18 -8.27
C LEU A 54 2.03 -22.98 -7.03
N ARG A 55 3.01 -23.64 -6.42
CA ARG A 55 2.85 -24.24 -5.10
C ARG A 55 3.02 -23.17 -4.02
N THR A 56 2.24 -23.26 -2.94
CA THR A 56 2.34 -22.33 -1.79
C THR A 56 3.76 -22.23 -1.23
N SER A 57 4.55 -23.31 -1.28
CA SER A 57 5.95 -23.34 -0.86
C SER A 57 6.90 -22.48 -1.72
N ALA A 58 6.47 -22.06 -2.91
CA ALA A 58 7.23 -21.18 -3.80
C ALA A 58 6.85 -19.69 -3.65
N MET A 59 5.90 -19.37 -2.76
CA MET A 59 5.55 -17.99 -2.43
C MET A 59 6.48 -17.46 -1.35
N ALA A 60 7.15 -16.34 -1.61
CA ALA A 60 7.83 -15.58 -0.56
C ALA A 60 6.77 -14.81 0.22
N PHE A 61 6.57 -15.18 1.48
CA PHE A 61 5.79 -14.37 2.41
C PHE A 61 6.72 -13.37 3.10
N PRO A 62 6.23 -12.18 3.48
CA PRO A 62 6.96 -11.34 4.41
C PRO A 62 7.16 -12.16 5.68
N THR A 63 8.39 -12.63 5.89
CA THR A 63 8.80 -13.07 7.22
C THR A 63 8.75 -11.81 8.05
N ARG A 64 8.18 -11.89 9.25
CA ARG A 64 8.35 -10.82 10.22
C ARG A 64 9.86 -10.76 10.48
N SER A 65 10.58 -9.92 9.74
CA SER A 65 11.96 -9.61 10.04
C SER A 65 11.98 -9.25 11.51
N ALA A 66 12.77 -10.00 12.28
CA ALA A 66 13.03 -9.68 13.67
C ALA A 66 13.70 -8.31 13.69
N ASP A 67 12.87 -7.26 13.81
CA ASP A 67 13.29 -5.94 14.25
C ASP A 67 13.60 -6.05 15.74
N GLU A 68 14.70 -6.73 16.04
CA GLU A 68 15.38 -6.63 17.32
C GLU A 68 16.81 -6.20 16.97
N GLY A 69 16.95 -4.90 16.68
CA GLY A 69 18.26 -4.28 16.60
C GLY A 69 19.02 -4.50 17.92
N PRO A 70 20.35 -4.65 17.90
CA PRO A 70 21.12 -4.78 19.13
C PRO A 70 20.99 -3.46 19.90
N ARG A 71 20.35 -3.51 21.08
CA ARG A 71 20.51 -2.47 22.10
C ARG A 71 21.96 -2.55 22.60
N ALA A 72 22.76 -1.57 22.20
CA ALA A 72 24.01 -1.21 22.87
C ALA A 72 23.76 0.02 23.74
#